data_AF-A0A4R4IPJ8-F1
#
_entry.id   AF-A0A4R4IPJ8-F1
#
_cell.length_a   1.000
_cell.length_b   1.000
_cell.length_c   1.000
_cell.angle_alpha   90.00
_cell.angle_beta   90.00
_cell.angle_gamma   90.00
#
_symmetry.space_group_name_H-M   'P 1'
#
loop_
_entity.id
_entity.type
_entity.pdbx_description
1 polymer ?
#
loop_
_entity_poly.entity_id
_entity_poly.type
_entity_poly.pdbx_seq_one_letter_code
_entity_poly.pdbx_strand_id
1 'polypeptide(L)'
;MIEILKAGCIEPIHFDFDTHYFDDIDDGTNILDKYGYAVSAGSNGSVDVWVDDDCNFRGEFSRFYIVINSIKTSSRNELMLWLNEYIQKQY
;
A
#
# COMPACT_ATOMS: atom_id res chain seq x y z
N MET A 1 -0.83 17.85 1.63
CA MET A 1 0.19 17.02 2.29
C MET A 1 -0.38 16.52 3.59
N ILE A 2 -0.42 15.20 3.75
CA ILE A 2 -1.00 14.52 4.93
C ILE A 2 0.10 13.64 5.50
N GLU A 3 0.22 13.57 6.82
CA GLU A 3 1.13 12.64 7.50
C GLU A 3 0.35 11.41 7.93
N ILE A 4 0.85 10.23 7.57
CA ILE A 4 0.20 8.95 7.86
C ILE A 4 1.13 8.11 8.73
N LEU A 5 0.67 7.73 9.91
CA LEU A 5 1.34 6.74 10.74
C LEU A 5 0.98 5.34 10.22
N LYS A 6 1.99 4.57 9.81
CA LYS A 6 1.82 3.19 9.37
C LYS A 6 2.59 2.23 10.27
N ALA A 7 2.07 1.00 10.39
CA ALA A 7 2.66 0.01 11.26
C ALA A 7 4.08 -0.36 10.79
N GLY A 8 5.03 -0.34 11.72
CA GLY A 8 6.44 -0.64 11.43
C GLY A 8 7.28 0.55 10.96
N CYS A 9 6.68 1.74 10.84
CA CYS A 9 7.41 2.99 10.61
C CYS A 9 7.51 3.78 11.92
N ILE A 10 8.72 4.25 12.24
CA ILE A 10 9.00 5.13 13.39
C ILE A 10 8.50 6.55 13.07
N GLU A 11 8.83 7.04 11.88
CA GLU A 11 8.42 8.35 11.39
C GLU A 11 7.12 8.24 10.55
N PRO A 12 6.26 9.27 10.56
CA PRO A 12 5.11 9.32 9.67
C PRO A 12 5.53 9.36 8.21
N ILE A 13 4.71 8.73 7.35
CA ILE A 13 4.87 8.80 5.89
C ILE A 13 4.24 10.12 5.40
N HIS A 14 4.99 10.87 4.60
CA HIS A 14 4.48 12.05 3.90
C HIS A 14 3.69 11.63 2.66
N PHE A 15 2.37 11.76 2.75
CA PHE A 15 1.46 11.39 1.68
C PHE A 15 1.04 12.58 0.81
N ASP A 16 1.09 12.33 -0.49
CA ASP A 16 0.64 13.22 -1.54
C ASP A 16 -0.18 12.44 -2.58
N PHE A 17 -1.45 12.85 -2.75
CA PHE A 17 -2.41 12.19 -3.62
C PHE A 17 -1.96 12.14 -5.08
N ASP A 18 -1.21 13.14 -5.54
CA ASP A 18 -0.79 13.22 -6.94
C ASP A 18 0.36 12.26 -7.28
N THR A 19 1.09 11.78 -6.27
CA THR A 19 2.33 11.02 -6.46
C THR A 19 2.29 9.61 -5.88
N HIS A 20 1.39 9.35 -4.93
CA HIS A 20 1.30 8.08 -4.21
C HIS A 20 0.09 7.24 -4.63
N TYR A 21 -0.80 7.77 -5.47
CA TYR A 21 -1.98 7.05 -5.96
C TYR A 21 -1.64 6.20 -7.20
N PHE A 22 -2.18 4.98 -7.28
CA PHE A 22 -2.02 4.10 -8.44
C PHE A 22 -3.30 3.33 -8.76
N ASP A 23 -3.45 2.94 -10.04
CA ASP A 23 -4.58 2.13 -10.53
C ASP A 23 -4.15 0.76 -11.09
N ASP A 24 -2.85 0.59 -11.36
CA ASP A 24 -2.27 -0.68 -11.81
C ASP A 24 -1.08 -1.10 -10.93
N ILE A 25 -0.76 -2.39 -10.98
CA ILE A 25 0.25 -2.99 -10.12
C ILE A 25 1.65 -2.46 -10.46
N ASP A 26 1.97 -2.25 -11.74
CA ASP A 26 3.30 -1.85 -12.15
C ASP A 26 3.57 -0.42 -11.65
N ASP A 27 2.61 0.49 -11.82
CA ASP A 27 2.67 1.84 -11.26
C ASP A 27 2.74 1.83 -9.72
N GLY A 28 1.94 0.98 -9.07
CA GLY A 28 1.96 0.82 -7.61
C GLY A 28 3.34 0.41 -7.09
N THR A 29 4.03 -0.52 -7.77
CA THR A 29 5.40 -0.91 -7.39
C THR A 29 6.43 0.18 -7.64
N ASN A 30 6.32 0.89 -8.75
CA ASN A 30 7.23 2.00 -9.07
C ASN A 30 7.11 3.15 -8.06
N ILE A 31 5.88 3.48 -7.67
CA ILE A 31 5.59 4.47 -6.63
C ILE A 31 6.12 4.00 -5.29
N LEU A 32 5.89 2.74 -4.92
CA LEU A 32 6.40 2.15 -3.69
C LEU A 32 7.93 2.19 -3.63
N ASP A 33 8.63 1.92 -4.74
CA ASP A 33 10.10 1.98 -4.81
C ASP A 33 10.62 3.42 -4.68
N LYS A 34 9.88 4.39 -5.22
CA LYS A 34 10.31 5.78 -5.25
C LYS A 34 10.03 6.52 -3.93
N TYR A 35 8.90 6.23 -3.30
CA TYR A 35 8.39 7.01 -2.17
C TYR A 35 8.20 6.18 -0.89
N GLY A 36 8.37 4.86 -0.94
CA GLY A 36 8.19 3.97 0.21
C GLY A 36 6.73 3.74 0.61
N TYR A 37 5.77 4.34 -0.10
CA TYR A 37 4.34 4.20 0.12
C TYR A 37 3.57 4.35 -1.19
N ALA A 38 2.53 3.55 -1.38
CA ALA A 38 1.60 3.67 -2.48
C ALA A 38 0.19 3.29 -2.00
N VAL A 39 -0.83 3.94 -2.57
CA VAL A 39 -2.23 3.67 -2.25
C VAL A 39 -3.05 3.58 -3.53
N SER A 40 -4.01 2.67 -3.53
CA SER A 40 -5.03 2.58 -4.55
C SER A 40 -6.39 2.54 -3.85
N ALA A 41 -7.39 3.23 -4.38
CA ALA A 41 -8.71 3.28 -3.75
C ALA A 41 -9.81 3.23 -4.81
N GLY A 42 -10.76 2.32 -4.61
CA GLY A 42 -11.93 2.13 -5.45
C GLY A 42 -13.22 2.12 -4.65
N SER A 43 -14.33 1.81 -5.33
CA SER A 43 -15.68 1.82 -4.74
C SER A 43 -15.85 0.81 -3.61
N ASN A 44 -15.13 -0.31 -3.67
CA ASN A 44 -15.23 -1.39 -2.70
C ASN A 44 -14.24 -1.25 -1.53
N GLY A 45 -13.19 -0.43 -1.61
CA GLY A 45 -12.19 -0.30 -0.56
C GLY A 45 -10.88 0.35 -1.04
N SER A 46 -9.88 0.41 -0.15
CA SER A 46 -8.53 0.85 -0.47
C SER A 46 -7.51 -0.27 -0.26
N VAL A 47 -6.44 -0.23 -1.04
CA VAL A 47 -5.21 -1.01 -0.85
C VAL A 47 -4.10 -0.03 -0.59
N ASP A 48 -3.49 -0.16 0.57
CA ASP A 48 -2.36 0.65 1.01
C ASP A 48 -1.14 -0.27 1.07
N VAL A 49 0.01 0.12 0.51
CA VAL A 49 1.26 -0.63 0.62
C VAL A 49 2.42 0.28 0.99
N TRP A 50 3.29 -0.16 1.90
CA TRP A 50 4.46 0.60 2.35
C TRP A 50 5.65 -0.31 2.65
N VAL A 51 6.83 0.30 2.73
CA VAL A 51 8.04 -0.33 3.25
C VAL A 51 8.22 0.09 4.71
N ASP A 52 8.37 -0.88 5.62
CA ASP A 52 8.66 -0.61 7.03
C ASP A 52 10.16 -0.37 7.30
N ASP A 53 10.51 0.12 8.49
CA ASP A 53 11.90 0.46 8.82
C ASP A 53 12.81 -0.77 8.90
N ASP A 54 12.23 -1.97 9.02
CA ASP A 54 12.92 -3.26 8.95
C ASP A 54 13.11 -3.74 7.49
N CYS A 55 12.83 -2.89 6.50
CA CYS A 55 12.87 -3.19 5.05
C CYS A 55 11.91 -4.32 4.62
N ASN A 56 10.82 -4.54 5.34
CA ASN A 56 9.74 -5.42 4.91
C ASN A 56 8.69 -4.64 4.14
N PHE A 57 8.13 -5.26 3.11
CA PHE A 57 6.91 -4.81 2.48
C PHE A 57 5.71 -5.11 3.38
N ARG A 58 4.79 -4.15 3.45
CA ARG A 58 3.51 -4.28 4.12
C ARG A 58 2.39 -3.86 3.19
N GLY A 59 1.22 -4.45 3.42
CA GLY A 59 0.01 -4.11 2.70
C GLY A 59 -1.22 -4.24 3.58
N GLU A 60 -2.20 -3.39 3.35
CA GLU A 60 -3.52 -3.42 3.99
C GLU A 60 -4.60 -3.26 2.92
N PHE A 61 -5.59 -4.15 2.94
CA PHE A 61 -6.85 -3.96 2.22
C PHE A 61 -7.92 -3.56 3.23
N SER A 62 -8.51 -2.38 3.02
CA SER A 62 -9.48 -1.79 3.92
C SER A 62 -10.83 -1.56 3.22
N ARG A 63 -11.94 -1.84 3.91
CA ARG A 63 -13.30 -1.49 3.48
C ARG A 63 -13.99 -0.71 4.60
N PHE A 64 -14.61 0.42 4.27
CA PHE A 64 -15.30 1.28 5.25
C PHE A 64 -14.45 1.57 6.50
N TYR A 65 -13.16 1.89 6.29
CA TYR A 65 -12.20 2.19 7.36
C TYR A 65 -11.85 0.99 8.28
N ILE A 66 -12.20 -0.23 7.88
CA ILE A 66 -11.85 -1.46 8.59
C ILE A 66 -10.86 -2.25 7.74
N VAL A 67 -9.71 -2.59 8.33
CA VAL A 67 -8.72 -3.49 7.69
C VAL A 67 -9.31 -4.89 7.64
N ILE A 68 -9.49 -5.41 6.43
CA ILE A 68 -10.05 -6.75 6.16
C ILE A 68 -8.93 -7.77 6.00
N ASN A 69 -7.83 -7.37 5.36
CA ASN A 69 -6.67 -8.23 5.17
C ASN A 69 -5.39 -7.40 5.23
N SER A 70 -4.30 -8.03 5.66
CA SER A 70 -2.98 -7.40 5.66
C SER A 70 -1.88 -8.43 5.38
N ILE A 71 -0.74 -7.95 4.90
CA ILE A 71 0.47 -8.74 4.67
C ILE A 71 1.68 -8.02 5.26
N LYS A 72 2.64 -8.79 5.76
CA LYS A 72 4.03 -8.37 6.02
C LYS A 72 4.94 -9.41 5.41
N THR A 73 5.83 -9.01 4.51
CA THR A 73 6.76 -9.92 3.83
C THR A 73 8.05 -9.20 3.43
N SER A 74 9.18 -9.90 3.42
CA SER A 74 10.42 -9.43 2.79
C SER A 74 10.49 -9.81 1.30
N SER A 75 9.54 -10.60 0.80
CA SER A 75 9.49 -11.08 -0.58
C SER A 75 8.64 -10.17 -1.45
N ARG A 76 9.27 -9.54 -2.45
CA ARG A 76 8.55 -8.77 -3.47
C ARG A 76 7.53 -9.63 -4.22
N ASN A 77 7.85 -10.88 -4.51
CA ASN A 77 6.91 -11.77 -5.22
C ASN A 77 5.64 -12.04 -4.39
N GLU A 78 5.77 -12.20 -3.07
CA GLU A 78 4.61 -12.38 -2.20
C GLU A 78 3.76 -11.12 -2.12
N LEU A 79 4.40 -9.94 -2.04
CA LEU A 79 3.69 -8.65 -2.10
C LEU A 79 2.91 -8.54 -3.42
N MET A 80 3.52 -8.88 -4.55
CA MET A 80 2.90 -8.79 -5.88
C MET A 80 1.69 -9.70 -6.03
N LEU A 81 1.79 -10.94 -5.52
CA LEU A 81 0.66 -11.87 -5.51
C LEU A 81 -0.50 -11.32 -4.66
N TRP A 82 -0.19 -10.77 -3.49
CA TRP A 82 -1.18 -10.15 -2.62
C TRP A 82 -1.81 -8.91 -3.26
N LEU A 83 -1.01 -8.00 -3.81
CA LEU A 83 -1.48 -6.79 -4.51
C LEU A 83 -2.43 -7.14 -5.65
N ASN A 84 -2.06 -8.10 -6.50
CA ASN A 84 -2.88 -8.54 -7.61
C ASN A 84 -4.23 -9.11 -7.16
N GLU A 85 -4.27 -9.80 -6.02
CA GLU A 85 -5.53 -10.31 -5.45
C GLU A 85 -6.46 -9.18 -5.00
N TYR A 86 -5.93 -8.12 -4.38
CA TYR A 86 -6.76 -7.10 -3.72
C TYR A 86 -7.06 -5.86 -4.55
N ILE A 87 -6.19 -5.46 -5.49
CA ILE A 87 -6.49 -4.39 -6.45
C ILE A 87 -7.74 -4.75 -7.27
N GLN A 88 -7.84 -6.01 -7.72
CA GLN A 88 -9.00 -6.48 -8.48
C GLN A 88 -10.31 -6.46 -7.66
N LYS A 89 -10.24 -6.45 -6.33
CA LYS A 89 -11.40 -6.42 -5.43
C LYS A 89 -11.88 -5.02 -5.08
N GLN A 90 -11.18 -3.98 -5.54
CA GLN A 90 -11.56 -2.59 -5.31
C GLN A 90 -12.69 -2.11 -6.23
N TYR A 91 -12.95 -2.84 -7.31
CA TYR A 91 -13.95 -2.56 -8.34
C TYR A 91 -15.10 -3.56 -8.33
#